data_AF-A0A5E6NKJ0-F1
#
_entry.id   AF-A0A5E6NKJ0-F1
#
_cell.length_a   1.000
_cell.length_b   1.000
_cell.length_c   1.000
_cell.angle_alpha   90.00
_cell.angle_beta   90.00
_cell.angle_gamma   90.00
#
_symmetry.space_group_name_H-M   'P 1'
#
loop_
_entity.id
_entity.type
_entity.pdbx_description
1 polymer ?
#
loop_
_entity_poly.entity_id
_entity_poly.type
_entity_poly.pdbx_seq_one_letter_code
_entity_poly.pdbx_strand_id
1 'polypeptide(L)'
;MSLDKIKIFSGNANPLLSGEIISSLNVAQGKALVGRFSDGESQVEILENVRGCDVFVLQPTCGPSPAETLMELLVIVDAAKTLFCRSYYCRCTVFWLF
;
A
#
# COMPACT_ATOMS: atom_id res chain seq x y z
N MET A 1 3.44 2.95 21.27
CA MET A 1 3.78 3.02 19.83
C MET A 1 3.45 4.43 19.35
N SER A 2 4.44 5.21 18.90
CA SER A 2 4.19 6.56 18.38
C SER A 2 3.50 6.46 17.02
N LEU A 3 2.25 6.91 16.92
CA LEU A 3 1.46 6.89 15.68
C LEU A 3 2.12 7.71 14.55
N ASP A 4 3.00 8.66 14.90
CA ASP A 4 3.73 9.51 13.95
C ASP A 4 4.67 8.74 13.02
N LYS A 5 5.01 7.49 13.37
CA LYS A 5 5.88 6.62 12.57
C LYS A 5 5.12 5.64 11.70
N ILE A 6 3.79 5.69 11.69
CA ILE A 6 2.95 4.80 10.89
C ILE A 6 2.65 5.48 9.56
N LYS A 7 2.92 4.79 8.46
CA LYS A 7 2.62 5.23 7.09
C LYS A 7 1.72 4.22 6.42
N ILE A 8 0.59 4.68 5.89
CA ILE A 8 -0.37 3.83 5.21
C ILE A 8 -0.35 4.16 3.73
N PHE A 9 -0.02 3.18 2.89
CA PHE A 9 -0.14 3.24 1.44
C PHE A 9 -1.32 2.39 0.98
N SER A 10 -1.97 2.84 -0.08
CA SER A 10 -3.02 2.09 -0.77
C SER A 10 -2.68 1.99 -2.24
N GLY A 11 -2.89 0.81 -2.82
CA GLY A 11 -2.92 0.66 -4.26
C GLY A 11 -4.24 1.15 -4.86
N ASN A 12 -4.40 0.87 -6.15
CA ASN A 12 -5.52 1.32 -6.99
C ASN A 12 -6.74 0.38 -6.92
N ALA A 13 -6.63 -0.75 -6.20
CA ALA A 13 -7.67 -1.78 -6.16
C ALA A 13 -8.94 -1.35 -5.39
N ASN A 14 -8.79 -0.61 -4.27
CA ASN A 14 -9.95 -0.12 -3.52
C ASN A 14 -9.61 1.15 -2.70
N PRO A 15 -9.71 2.35 -3.30
CA PRO A 15 -9.44 3.60 -2.59
C PRO A 15 -10.47 3.90 -1.49
N LEU A 16 -11.73 3.45 -1.63
CA LEU A 16 -12.78 3.69 -0.64
C LEU A 16 -12.45 3.05 0.71
N LEU A 17 -12.06 1.78 0.69
CA LEU A 17 -11.65 1.05 1.89
C LEU A 17 -10.44 1.72 2.56
N SER A 18 -9.48 2.18 1.76
CA SER A 18 -8.31 2.88 2.30
C SER A 18 -8.70 4.17 3.02
N GLY A 19 -9.61 4.96 2.44
CA GLY A 19 -10.12 6.19 3.04
C GLY A 19 -10.84 5.96 4.36
N GLU A 20 -11.65 4.91 4.47
CA GLU A 20 -12.33 4.55 5.72
C GLU A 20 -11.34 4.14 6.81
N ILE A 21 -10.32 3.34 6.47
CA ILE A 21 -9.29 2.91 7.42
C ILE A 21 -8.45 4.10 7.91
N ILE A 22 -8.04 4.98 7.00
CA ILE A 22 -7.27 6.19 7.27
C ILE A 22 -8.07 7.13 8.19
N SER A 23 -9.37 7.32 7.89
CA SER A 23 -10.27 8.13 8.70
C SER A 23 -10.49 7.53 10.09
N SER A 24 -10.62 6.21 10.19
CA SER A 24 -10.82 5.50 11.46
C SER A 24 -9.58 5.52 12.36
N LEU A 25 -8.39 5.43 11.77
CA LEU A 25 -7.11 5.45 12.48
C LEU A 25 -6.59 6.87 12.72
N ASN A 26 -7.23 7.88 12.14
CA ASN A 26 -6.88 9.30 12.23
C ASN A 26 -5.39 9.58 11.90
N VAL A 27 -4.87 8.88 10.90
CA VAL A 27 -3.49 9.00 10.38
C VAL A 27 -3.52 9.60 8.99
N ALA A 28 -2.42 10.22 8.56
CA ALA A 28 -2.32 10.76 7.22
C ALA A 28 -2.07 9.63 6.19
N GLN A 29 -2.76 9.70 5.05
CA GLN A 29 -2.47 8.85 3.91
C GLN A 29 -1.05 9.11 3.40
N GLY A 30 -0.32 8.03 3.17
CA GLY A 30 0.99 8.12 2.57
C GLY A 30 0.94 8.57 1.11
N LYS A 31 1.89 9.41 0.69
CA LYS A 31 1.99 9.87 -0.69
C LYS A 31 2.77 8.84 -1.51
N ALA A 32 2.06 8.06 -2.30
CA ALA A 32 2.64 7.19 -3.31
C ALA A 32 1.95 7.44 -4.66
N LEU A 33 2.74 7.44 -5.72
CA LEU A 33 2.26 7.44 -7.09
C LEU A 33 2.17 5.99 -7.52
N VAL A 34 0.94 5.52 -7.73
CA VAL A 34 0.67 4.17 -8.21
C VAL A 34 0.04 4.31 -9.58
N GLY A 35 0.77 3.86 -10.59
CA GLY A 35 0.43 4.03 -12.00
C GLY A 35 0.62 2.75 -12.79
N ARG A 36 0.26 2.83 -14.07
CA ARG A 36 0.52 1.77 -15.05
C ARG A 36 1.25 2.39 -16.23
N PHE A 37 2.27 1.71 -16.72
CA PHE A 37 2.93 2.04 -17.96
C PHE A 37 2.08 1.61 -19.16
N SER A 38 2.42 2.14 -20.34
CA SER A 38 1.71 1.86 -21.60
C SER A 38 1.82 0.40 -22.05
N ASP A 39 2.74 -0.36 -21.48
CA ASP A 39 2.96 -1.80 -21.69
C ASP A 39 2.16 -2.69 -20.73
N GLY A 40 1.45 -2.11 -19.75
CA GLY A 40 0.69 -2.83 -18.74
C GLY A 40 1.48 -3.16 -17.47
N GLU A 41 2.75 -2.74 -17.36
CA GLU A 41 3.52 -2.91 -16.13
C GLU A 41 3.05 -1.93 -15.04
N SER A 42 3.04 -2.40 -13.79
CA SER A 42 2.66 -1.58 -12.64
C SER A 42 3.86 -0.79 -12.13
N GLN A 43 3.72 0.53 -12.03
CA GLN A 43 4.74 1.43 -11.50
C GLN A 43 4.30 1.98 -10.16
N VAL A 44 5.20 1.93 -9.17
CA VAL A 44 4.97 2.51 -7.84
C VAL A 44 6.16 3.37 -7.48
N GLU A 45 5.89 4.60 -7.06
CA GLU A 45 6.89 5.53 -6.56
C GLU A 45 6.43 6.15 -5.23
N ILE A 46 7.22 6.00 -4.18
CA ILE A 46 6.92 6.57 -2.87
C ILE A 46 7.46 8.01 -2.83
N LEU A 47 6.57 8.99 -2.68
CA LEU A 47 6.88 10.43 -2.73
C LEU A 47 7.14 11.02 -1.34
N GLU A 48 7.36 10.18 -0.33
CA GLU A 48 7.62 10.60 1.04
C GLU A 48 8.75 9.82 1.70
N ASN A 49 9.30 10.36 2.78
CA ASN A 49 10.30 9.65 3.56
C ASN A 49 9.65 8.62 4.49
N VAL A 50 9.99 7.34 4.29
CA VAL A 50 9.50 6.18 5.05
C VAL A 50 10.59 5.50 5.89
N ARG A 51 11.82 6.05 5.94
CA ARG A 51 12.94 5.44 6.67
C ARG A 51 12.64 5.29 8.16
N GLY A 52 12.81 4.08 8.68
CA GLY A 52 12.58 3.79 10.10
C GLY A 52 11.13 3.92 10.57
N CYS A 53 10.19 4.06 9.63
CA CYS A 53 8.75 4.05 9.86
C CYS A 53 8.18 2.64 9.67
N ASP A 54 6.98 2.41 10.20
CA ASP A 54 6.19 1.21 10.02
C ASP A 54 5.22 1.45 8.86
N VAL A 55 5.36 0.67 7.79
CA VAL A 55 4.61 0.83 6.56
C VAL A 55 3.49 -0.19 6.47
N PHE A 56 2.27 0.27 6.27
CA PHE A 56 1.09 -0.55 6.06
C PHE A 56 0.64 -0.41 4.62
N VAL A 57 0.55 -1.53 3.91
CA VAL A 57 0.06 -1.56 2.53
C VAL A 57 -1.34 -2.16 2.52
N LEU A 58 -2.30 -1.35 2.07
CA LEU A 58 -3.69 -1.72 1.90
C LEU A 58 -3.93 -2.04 0.43
N GLN A 59 -3.96 -3.33 0.13
CA GLN A 59 -4.18 -3.79 -1.24
C GLN A 59 -5.07 -5.03 -1.23
N PRO A 60 -6.39 -4.88 -1.41
CA PRO A 60 -7.25 -6.02 -1.57
C PRO A 60 -6.99 -6.68 -2.93
N THR A 61 -6.74 -7.99 -2.95
CA THR A 61 -6.53 -8.78 -4.18
C THR A 61 -7.84 -9.16 -4.89
N CYS A 62 -8.98 -8.59 -4.49
CA CYS A 62 -10.27 -8.80 -5.16
C CYS A 62 -10.45 -7.76 -6.27
N GLY A 63 -10.35 -8.22 -7.52
CA GLY A 63 -10.53 -7.37 -8.69
C GLY A 63 -10.62 -8.21 -9.98
N PRO A 64 -10.81 -7.56 -11.14
CA PRO A 64 -10.91 -8.24 -12.44
C PRO A 64 -9.63 -8.99 -12.84
N SER A 65 -8.49 -8.63 -12.25
CA SER A 65 -7.17 -9.20 -12.52
C SER A 65 -6.37 -9.36 -11.21
N PRO A 66 -6.57 -10.45 -10.44
CA PRO A 66 -5.86 -10.70 -9.18
C PRO A 66 -4.33 -10.68 -9.33
N ALA A 67 -3.82 -11.09 -10.49
CA ALA A 67 -2.40 -11.05 -10.82
C ALA A 67 -1.85 -9.61 -10.88
N GLU A 68 -2.57 -8.66 -11.48
CA GLU A 68 -2.11 -7.27 -11.56
C GLU A 68 -2.07 -6.63 -10.18
N THR A 69 -3.14 -6.81 -9.40
CA THR A 69 -3.19 -6.26 -8.04
C THR A 69 -2.15 -6.89 -7.12
N LEU A 70 -1.82 -8.18 -7.32
CA LEU A 70 -0.72 -8.82 -6.62
C LEU A 70 0.63 -8.24 -7.04
N MET A 71 0.86 -8.02 -8.34
CA MET A 71 2.10 -7.41 -8.84
C MET A 71 2.29 -6.00 -8.28
N GLU A 72 1.26 -5.17 -8.30
CA GLU A 72 1.30 -3.82 -7.73
C GLU A 72 1.62 -3.87 -6.22
N LEU A 73 1.06 -4.82 -5.47
CA LEU A 73 1.37 -5.01 -4.04
C LEU A 73 2.86 -5.39 -3.85
N LEU A 74 3.36 -6.33 -4.64
CA LEU A 74 4.75 -6.77 -4.57
C LEU A 74 5.72 -5.63 -4.88
N VAL A 75 5.39 -4.78 -5.86
CA VAL A 75 6.20 -3.61 -6.21
C VAL A 75 6.20 -2.58 -5.08
N ILE A 76 5.05 -2.33 -4.42
CA ILE A 76 5.00 -1.46 -3.23
C ILE A 76 5.89 -2.00 -2.11
N VAL A 77 5.82 -3.31 -1.84
CA VAL A 77 6.62 -3.96 -0.78
C VAL A 77 8.11 -3.90 -1.12
N ASP A 78 8.49 -4.10 -2.38
CA ASP A 78 9.88 -4.01 -2.83
C ASP A 78 10.41 -2.57 -2.71
N ALA A 79 9.61 -1.57 -3.09
CA ALA A 79 9.95 -0.16 -2.91
C ALA A 79 10.12 0.20 -1.42
N ALA A 80 9.22 -0.28 -0.54
CA ALA A 80 9.32 -0.06 0.90
C ALA A 80 10.56 -0.73 1.52
N LYS A 81 10.93 -1.92 1.03
CA LYS A 81 12.14 -2.64 1.45
C LYS A 81 13.41 -1.88 1.06
N THR A 82 13.47 -1.36 -0.16
CA THR A 82 14.62 -0.57 -0.65
C THR A 82 14.80 0.74 0.12
N LEU A 83 13.71 1.30 0.65
CA LEU A 83 13.73 2.53 1.45
C LEU A 83 14.09 2.31 2.94
N PHE A 84 14.55 1.13 3.34
CA PHE A 84 14.95 0.80 4.72
C PHE A 84 13.86 1.08 5.76
N CYS A 85 12.62 0.68 5.45
CA CYS A 85 11.53 0.69 6.43
C CYS A 85 11.78 -0.35 7.53
N ARG A 86 11.27 -0.09 8.75
CA ARG A 86 11.55 -0.94 9.92
C ARG A 86 10.66 -2.18 9.99
N SER A 87 9.39 -2.03 9.67
CA SER A 87 8.43 -3.12 9.54
C SER A 87 7.45 -2.78 8.45
N TYR A 88 7.07 -3.79 7.67
CA TYR A 88 6.03 -3.69 6.67
C TYR A 88 4.93 -4.70 7.01
N TYR A 89 3.69 -4.22 7.02
CA TYR A 89 2.51 -5.04 7.25
C TYR A 89 1.64 -5.00 6.00
N CYS A 90 1.46 -6.17 5.39
CA CYS A 90 0.52 -6.36 4.29
C CYS A 90 -0.76 -6.98 4.86
N ARG A 91 -1.87 -6.25 4.79
CA ARG A 91 -3.18 -6.79 5.16
C ARG A 91 -4.01 -6.96 3.89
N CYS A 92 -4.06 -8.18 3.37
CA CYS A 92 -5.01 -8.54 2.33
C CYS A 92 -6.37 -8.74 2.98
N THR A 93 -7.23 -7.72 2.96
CA THR A 93 -8.56 -7.74 3.60
C THR A 93 -9.49 -8.80 2.99
N VAL A 94 -9.10 -9.47 1.90
CA VAL A 94 -9.92 -10.44 1.16
C VAL A 94 -9.79 -11.88 1.70
N PHE A 95 -8.83 -12.20 2.57
CA PHE A 95 -8.74 -13.56 3.14
C PHE A 95 -9.72 -13.81 4.30
N TRP A 96 -10.64 -12.89 4.60
CA TRP A 96 -11.55 -12.98 5.76
C TRP A 96 -13.03 -13.02 5.41
N LEU A 97 -13.37 -13.32 4.14
CA LEU A 97 -14.76 -13.47 3.67
C LEU A 97 -15.06 -14.83 3.01
N PHE A 98 -14.19 -15.82 3.18
CA PHE A 98 -14.46 -17.25 2.93
C PHE A 98 -13.91 -18.10 4.06
#